data_AF-A0A7T7L224-F1
#
_entry.id   AF-A0A7T7L224-F1
#
_cell.length_a   1.000
_cell.length_b   1.000
_cell.length_c   1.000
_cell.angle_alpha   90.00
_cell.angle_beta   90.00
_cell.angle_gamma   90.00
#
_symmetry.space_group_name_H-M   'P 1'
#
loop_
_entity.id
_entity.type
_entity.pdbx_description
1 polymer ?
#
loop_
_entity_poly.entity_id
_entity_poly.type
_entity_poly.pdbx_seq_one_letter_code
_entity_poly.pdbx_strand_id
1 'polypeptide(L)'
;MSIAHWLNRTLQVWRPQGADDGHGGQEVTYVRQADDVRVKVDQPTATERTVGAQADSDHTHDIFLLPTADVRRGDELRDGGTDDEPRDGEKWRVLFVVEPSSTRYRKAQSQLIQGEGEPDDG
;
A
#
# COMPACT_ATOMS: atom_id res chain seq x y z
N MET A 1 12.51 17.47 13.70
CA MET A 1 12.71 16.01 13.69
C MET A 1 12.06 15.43 12.45
N SER A 2 12.83 14.71 11.64
CA SER A 2 12.39 14.04 10.41
C SER A 2 11.88 12.63 10.74
N ILE A 3 10.89 12.10 10.00
CA ILE A 3 10.33 10.76 10.23
C ILE A 3 11.28 9.62 9.83
N ALA A 4 12.41 9.94 9.17
CA ALA A 4 13.29 8.96 8.53
C ALA A 4 13.76 7.81 9.45
N HIS A 5 13.91 8.05 10.76
CA HIS A 5 14.37 7.04 11.71
C HIS A 5 13.30 6.00 12.10
N TRP A 6 12.04 6.22 11.74
CA TRP A 6 10.94 5.26 11.98
C TRP A 6 10.60 4.40 10.75
N LEU A 7 11.17 4.73 9.58
CA LEU A 7 10.91 4.00 8.34
C LEU A 7 11.70 2.68 8.33
N ASN A 8 11.00 1.60 8.66
CA ASN A 8 11.55 0.28 8.93
C ASN A 8 11.32 -0.75 7.81
N ARG A 9 10.56 -0.39 6.77
CA ARG A 9 10.29 -1.26 5.61
C ARG A 9 10.65 -0.54 4.32
N THR A 10 10.96 -1.31 3.28
CA THR A 10 11.12 -0.83 1.91
C THR A 10 10.10 -1.56 1.05
N LEU A 11 9.22 -0.82 0.37
CA LEU A 11 8.16 -1.41 -0.46
C LEU A 11 8.35 -1.00 -1.92
N GLN A 12 8.05 -1.92 -2.82
CA GLN A 12 8.00 -1.63 -4.25
C GLN A 12 6.71 -0.87 -4.58
N VAL A 13 6.80 0.13 -5.45
CA VAL A 13 5.62 0.87 -5.94
C VAL A 13 5.17 0.29 -7.27
N TRP A 14 3.91 -0.11 -7.35
CA TRP A 14 3.28 -0.65 -8.55
C TRP A 14 2.14 0.28 -8.97
N ARG A 15 2.25 0.91 -10.14
CA ARG A 15 1.29 1.92 -10.59
C ARG A 15 0.27 1.31 -11.55
N PRO A 16 -1.03 1.55 -11.34
CA PRO A 16 -2.05 1.12 -12.30
C PRO A 16 -1.89 1.90 -13.60
N GLN A 17 -1.86 1.17 -14.71
CA GLN A 17 -1.86 1.67 -16.07
C GLN A 17 -3.05 1.05 -16.79
N GLY A 18 -3.99 1.91 -17.19
CA GLY A 18 -5.12 1.51 -18.01
C GLY A 18 -4.69 1.31 -19.47
N ALA A 19 -5.00 0.16 -20.03
CA ALA A 19 -5.01 -0.07 -21.47
C ALA A 19 -6.47 -0.19 -21.93
N ASP A 20 -6.78 0.39 -23.08
CA ASP A 20 -8.07 0.19 -23.74
C ASP A 20 -8.13 -1.26 -24.23
N ASP A 21 -9.15 -2.01 -23.84
CA ASP A 21 -9.30 -3.42 -24.21
C ASP A 21 -9.91 -3.60 -25.61
N GLY A 22 -10.20 -2.50 -26.32
CA GLY A 22 -10.75 -2.50 -27.67
C GLY A 22 -12.23 -2.89 -27.75
N HIS A 23 -12.87 -3.19 -26.62
CA HIS A 23 -14.26 -3.62 -26.52
C HIS A 23 -15.11 -2.74 -25.58
N GLY A 24 -14.55 -1.61 -25.12
CA GLY A 24 -15.24 -0.63 -24.28
C GLY A 24 -15.04 -0.84 -22.78
N GLY A 25 -14.18 -1.77 -22.37
CA GLY A 25 -13.67 -1.89 -21.02
C GLY A 25 -12.26 -1.29 -20.87
N GLN A 26 -11.80 -1.19 -19.63
CA GLN A 26 -10.43 -0.79 -19.32
C GLN A 26 -9.75 -1.94 -18.60
N GLU A 27 -8.68 -2.45 -19.19
CA GLU A 27 -7.80 -3.41 -18.52
C GLU A 27 -6.80 -2.61 -17.68
N VAL A 28 -6.78 -2.85 -16.37
CA VAL A 28 -5.82 -2.23 -15.46
C VAL A 28 -4.68 -3.19 -15.21
N THR A 29 -3.50 -2.86 -15.73
CA THR A 29 -2.26 -3.57 -15.42
C THR A 29 -1.45 -2.76 -14.43
N TYR A 30 -0.71 -3.43 -13.53
CA TYR A 30 0.14 -2.76 -12.56
C TYR A 30 1.60 -2.86 -13.00
N VAL A 31 2.27 -1.71 -13.14
CA VAL A 31 3.66 -1.61 -13.61
C VAL A 31 4.56 -1.19 -12.46
N ARG A 32 5.61 -1.98 -12.18
CA ARG A 32 6.63 -1.66 -11.17
C ARG A 32 7.36 -0.36 -11.54
N GLN A 33 7.43 0.56 -10.60
CA GLN A 33 8.20 1.80 -10.73
C GLN A 33 9.68 1.54 -10.40
N ALA A 34 10.58 2.38 -10.92
CA ALA A 34 12.02 2.18 -10.80
C ALA A 34 12.54 2.25 -9.35
N ASP A 35 11.90 3.07 -8.51
CA ASP A 35 12.35 3.33 -7.14
C ASP A 35 11.45 2.64 -6.11
N ASP A 36 12.09 2.00 -5.13
CA ASP A 36 11.41 1.49 -3.94
C ASP A 36 11.28 2.61 -2.89
N VAL A 37 10.25 2.54 -2.06
CA VAL A 37 9.95 3.55 -1.04
C VAL A 37 10.21 3.04 0.37
N ARG A 38 10.92 3.84 1.17
CA ARG A 38 11.05 3.59 2.61
C ARG A 38 9.79 4.03 3.33
N VAL A 39 9.20 3.11 4.08
CA VAL A 39 7.91 3.30 4.73
C VAL A 39 7.94 2.88 6.19
N LYS A 40 7.00 3.40 6.96
CA LYS A 40 6.55 2.83 8.23
C LYS A 40 5.07 2.47 8.04
N VAL A 41 4.73 1.21 8.20
CA VAL A 41 3.33 0.74 8.18
C VAL A 41 2.87 0.68 9.63
N ASP A 42 1.90 1.52 10.00
CA ASP A 42 1.30 1.44 11.32
C ASP A 42 0.16 0.40 11.33
N GLN A 43 0.01 -0.23 12.50
CA GLN A 43 -1.07 -1.18 12.76
C GLN A 43 -2.42 -0.45 12.73
N PRO A 44 -3.51 -1.13 12.32
CA PRO A 44 -4.85 -0.53 12.30
C PRO A 44 -5.19 -0.01 13.70
N THR A 45 -5.77 1.18 13.76
CA THR A 45 -6.10 1.81 15.05
C THR A 45 -7.22 1.04 15.76
N ALA A 46 -7.32 1.16 17.08
CA ALA A 46 -8.31 0.39 17.86
C ALA A 46 -9.77 0.67 17.44
N THR A 47 -10.06 1.89 16.97
CA THR A 47 -11.36 2.28 16.43
C THR A 47 -11.66 1.58 15.10
N GLU A 48 -10.67 1.45 14.22
CA GLU A 48 -10.79 0.70 12.95
C GLU A 48 -10.93 -0.82 13.22
N ARG A 49 -10.22 -1.34 14.22
CA ARG A 49 -10.32 -2.75 14.65
C ARG A 49 -11.69 -3.11 15.21
N THR A 50 -12.38 -2.16 15.86
CA THR A 50 -13.70 -2.39 16.48
C THR A 50 -14.81 -2.37 15.43
N VAL A 51 -14.72 -1.49 14.42
CA VAL A 51 -15.65 -1.48 13.28
C VAL A 51 -15.41 -2.70 12.39
N GLY A 52 -14.16 -3.14 12.25
CA GLY A 52 -13.79 -4.31 11.48
C GLY A 52 -14.26 -5.67 11.99
N ALA A 53 -14.61 -5.75 13.27
CA ALA A 53 -15.22 -6.95 13.85
C ALA A 53 -16.73 -7.07 13.58
N GLN A 54 -17.39 -6.04 13.02
CA GLN A 54 -18.84 -5.99 12.80
C GLN A 54 -19.25 -5.98 11.32
N ALA A 55 -18.33 -5.67 10.42
CA ALA A 55 -18.50 -5.72 8.97
C ALA A 55 -17.22 -6.32 8.39
N ASP A 56 -17.29 -7.22 7.41
CA ASP A 56 -16.15 -7.75 6.62
C ASP A 56 -15.20 -6.63 6.16
N SER A 57 -14.34 -6.13 7.05
CA SER A 57 -13.84 -4.77 6.89
C SER A 57 -12.52 -4.75 6.19
N ASP A 58 -12.49 -3.87 5.20
CA ASP A 58 -11.30 -3.30 4.60
C ASP A 58 -10.35 -2.81 5.70
N HIS A 59 -9.35 -3.62 6.01
CA HIS A 59 -8.32 -3.28 6.99
C HIS A 59 -7.50 -2.12 6.42
N THR A 60 -7.83 -0.90 6.82
CA THR A 60 -7.08 0.30 6.46
C THR A 60 -5.87 0.46 7.36
N HIS A 61 -4.74 0.78 6.74
CA HIS A 61 -3.44 1.01 7.36
C HIS A 61 -2.96 2.41 7.00
N ASP A 62 -2.37 3.05 7.99
CA ASP A 62 -1.65 4.30 7.80
C ASP A 62 -0.19 4.01 7.47
N ILE A 63 0.21 4.37 6.25
CA ILE A 63 1.58 4.21 5.77
C ILE A 63 2.26 5.57 5.73
N PHE A 64 3.32 5.73 6.51
CA PHE A 64 4.11 6.96 6.55
C PHE A 64 5.31 6.84 5.62
N LEU A 65 5.54 7.90 4.86
CA LEU A 65 6.50 7.96 3.75
C LEU A 65 7.41 9.18 3.91
N LEU A 66 8.56 9.15 3.23
CA LEU A 66 9.36 10.35 3.04
C LEU A 66 8.57 11.42 2.25
N PRO A 67 8.83 12.72 2.49
CA PRO A 67 8.20 13.80 1.72
C PRO A 67 8.38 13.68 0.20
N THR A 68 9.49 13.09 -0.24
CA THR A 68 9.87 12.97 -1.65
C THR A 68 9.47 11.62 -2.26
N ALA A 69 8.83 10.72 -1.51
CA ALA A 69 8.44 9.40 -2.02
C ALA A 69 7.37 9.55 -3.12
N ASP A 70 7.55 8.97 -4.31
CA ASP A 70 6.57 9.01 -5.41
C ASP A 70 5.48 7.95 -5.23
N VAL A 71 4.64 8.14 -4.21
CA VAL A 71 3.43 7.33 -3.99
C VAL A 71 2.18 8.14 -4.35
N ARG A 72 1.25 7.52 -5.06
CA ARG A 72 0.01 8.12 -5.55
C ARG A 72 -1.19 7.25 -5.20
N ARG A 73 -2.38 7.86 -5.23
CA ARG A 73 -3.65 7.13 -5.12
C ARG A 73 -3.74 6.07 -6.22
N GLY A 74 -4.16 4.87 -5.85
CA GLY A 74 -4.25 3.72 -6.75
C GLY A 74 -2.97 2.93 -6.88
N ASP A 75 -1.82 3.45 -6.46
CA ASP A 75 -0.59 2.65 -6.43
C ASP A 75 -0.76 1.46 -5.46
N GLU A 76 -0.16 0.33 -5.80
CA GLU A 76 0.01 -0.81 -4.91
C GLU A 76 1.42 -0.80 -4.33
N LEU A 77 1.50 -0.79 -3.00
CA LEU A 77 2.74 -0.96 -2.27
C LEU A 77 2.87 -2.44 -1.95
N ARG A 78 3.93 -3.08 -2.44
CA ARG A 78 4.13 -4.51 -2.28
C ARG A 78 5.40 -4.75 -1.48
N ASP A 79 5.33 -5.63 -0.50
CA ASP A 79 6.52 -6.12 0.17
C ASP A 79 7.29 -6.99 -0.82
N GLY A 80 8.34 -6.41 -1.40
CA GLY A 80 9.13 -7.06 -2.43
C GLY A 80 10.14 -7.97 -1.76
N GLY A 81 10.10 -9.27 -2.10
CA GLY A 81 11.37 -9.97 -2.24
C GLY A 81 12.19 -9.33 -3.38
N THR A 82 13.50 -9.50 -3.36
CA THR A 82 14.36 -9.15 -4.50
C THR A 82 13.84 -9.82 -5.77
N ASP A 83 14.11 -9.24 -6.95
CA ASP A 83 13.65 -9.77 -8.25
C ASP A 83 14.00 -11.29 -8.43
N ASP A 84 14.96 -11.82 -7.67
CA ASP A 84 15.38 -13.23 -7.62
C ASP A 84 14.52 -14.17 -6.73
N GLU A 85 13.70 -13.66 -5.81
CA GLU A 85 12.77 -14.46 -4.98
C GLU A 85 11.48 -13.69 -4.74
N PRO A 86 10.41 -13.90 -5.53
CA PRO A 86 9.10 -13.38 -5.19
C PRO A 86 8.65 -14.04 -3.88
N ARG A 87 8.69 -13.30 -2.77
CA ARG A 87 8.04 -13.70 -1.53
C ARG A 87 6.57 -13.31 -1.61
N ASP A 88 5.69 -14.17 -1.11
CA ASP A 88 4.31 -13.84 -0.81
C ASP A 88 4.28 -12.82 0.33
N GLY A 89 4.55 -11.57 -0.04
CA GLY A 89 4.56 -10.42 0.84
C GLY A 89 3.19 -9.76 0.90
N GLU A 90 2.96 -9.05 2.00
CA GLU A 90 1.79 -8.19 2.14
C GLU A 90 1.73 -7.15 1.02
N LYS A 91 0.51 -6.85 0.56
CA LYS A 91 0.25 -5.85 -0.49
C LYS A 91 -0.75 -4.85 0.05
N TRP A 92 -0.52 -3.57 -0.19
CA TRP A 92 -1.45 -2.52 0.19
C TRP A 92 -1.84 -1.67 -1.02
N ARG A 93 -3.14 -1.44 -1.21
CA ARG A 93 -3.65 -0.49 -2.19
C ARG A 93 -3.78 0.88 -1.56
N VAL A 94 -3.15 1.89 -2.16
CA VAL A 94 -3.23 3.26 -1.67
C VAL A 94 -4.59 3.89 -2.03
N LEU A 95 -5.37 4.23 -1.01
CA LEU A 95 -6.69 4.85 -1.17
C LEU A 95 -6.58 6.36 -1.39
N PHE A 96 -5.72 7.03 -0.62
CA PHE A 96 -5.38 8.43 -0.78
C PHE A 96 -4.05 8.77 -0.09
N VAL A 97 -3.45 9.89 -0.49
CA VAL A 97 -2.21 10.41 0.09
C VAL A 97 -2.43 11.83 0.62
N VAL A 98 -2.08 12.06 1.87
CA VAL A 98 -2.13 13.36 2.54
C VAL A 98 -0.71 13.88 2.72
N GLU A 99 -0.52 15.15 2.34
CA GLU A 99 0.68 15.91 2.66
C GLU A 99 0.37 16.86 3.83
N PRO A 100 0.96 16.66 5.02
CA PRO A 100 0.83 17.59 6.13
C PRO A 100 1.46 18.94 5.77
N SER A 101 0.90 20.01 6.30
CA SER A 101 1.35 21.40 6.06
C SER A 101 2.79 21.70 6.49
N SER A 102 3.41 20.84 7.30
CA SER A 102 4.87 20.82 7.48
C SER A 102 5.44 19.62 6.73
N THR A 103 6.26 19.86 5.69
CA THR A 103 6.88 18.87 4.78
C THR A 103 7.87 17.92 5.47
N ARG A 104 7.40 17.16 6.47
CA ARG A 104 8.22 16.22 7.25
C ARG A 104 7.96 14.76 6.88
N TYR A 105 6.79 14.46 6.33
CA TYR A 105 6.39 13.13 5.86
C TYR A 105 5.21 13.24 4.89
N ARG A 106 4.94 12.19 4.11
CA ARG A 106 3.63 11.98 3.47
C ARG A 106 2.92 10.83 4.19
N LYS A 107 1.59 10.85 4.22
CA LYS A 107 0.78 9.78 4.83
C LYS A 107 -0.13 9.20 3.76
N ALA A 108 0.00 7.92 3.48
CA ALA A 108 -0.88 7.17 2.59
C ALA A 108 -1.82 6.30 3.42
N GLN A 109 -3.13 6.54 3.34
CA GLN A 109 -4.09 5.55 3.84
C GLN A 109 -4.21 4.46 2.78
N SER A 110 -4.00 3.22 3.19
CA SER A 110 -3.92 2.08 2.27
C SER A 110 -4.70 0.89 2.83
N GLN A 111 -5.35 0.14 1.95
CA GLN A 111 -6.06 -1.07 2.31
C GLN A 111 -5.13 -2.27 2.14
N LEU A 112 -5.04 -3.15 3.13
CA LEU A 112 -4.33 -4.42 2.97
C LEU A 112 -5.11 -5.30 1.98
N ILE A 113 -4.47 -5.68 0.88
CA ILE A 113 -4.96 -6.70 -0.03
C ILE A 113 -4.55 -8.03 0.58
N GLN A 114 -5.50 -8.72 1.21
CA GLN A 114 -5.29 -10.09 1.65
C GLN A 114 -5.12 -10.97 0.40
N GLY A 115 -4.01 -11.71 0.34
CA GLY A 115 -3.84 -12.75 -0.67
C GLY A 115 -4.95 -13.78 -0.49
N GLU A 116 -5.60 -14.14 -1.58
CA GLU A 116 -6.56 -15.24 -1.60
C GLU A 116 -5.80 -16.53 -1.27
N GLY A 117 -5.92 -17.01 -0.03
CA GLY A 117 -5.26 -18.23 0.42
C GLY A 117 -5.17 -18.35 1.94
N GLU A 118 -6.25 -18.77 2.59
CA GLU A 118 -6.37 -20.10 3.21
C GLU A 118 -7.84 -20.29 3.67
N PRO A 119 -8.56 -21.34 3.22
CA PRO A 119 -9.83 -21.70 3.84
C PRO A 119 -9.56 -22.14 5.29
N ASP A 120 -10.29 -21.54 6.22
CA ASP A 120 -10.35 -21.94 7.63
C ASP A 120 -11.09 -23.28 7.73
N ASP A 121 -10.39 -24.38 7.41
CA ASP A 121 -10.83 -25.74 7.72
C ASP A 121 -10.28 -26.14 9.11
N GLY A 122 -11.10 -25.93 10.14
CA GLY A 122 -10.85 -26.36 11.52
C GLY A 122 -12.13 -26.57 12.32
#